data_AF-V7D762-F1
#
_entry.id   AF-V7D762-F1
#
_cell.length_a   1.000
_cell.length_b   1.000
_cell.length_c   1.000
_cell.angle_alpha   90.00
_cell.angle_beta   90.00
_cell.angle_gamma   90.00
#
_symmetry.space_group_name_H-M   'P 1'
#
loop_
_entity.id
_entity.type
_entity.pdbx_description
1 polymer ?
#
loop_
_entity_poly.entity_id
_entity_poly.type
_entity_poly.pdbx_seq_one_letter_code
_entity_poly.pdbx_strand_id
1 'polypeptide(L)'
;LMRVGPTSGHLMELREVLYDEVRPYADDKHLALVPEGMVHAHSETLEFRLSLAAPKARADLLAMTPHGWRASAEKRARVIDQPEPFEVTVSMRYDYFVRQD
;
A
#
# COMPACT_ATOMS: atom_id res chain seq x y z
N LEU A 1 -5.06 0.83 21.50
CA LEU A 1 -4.34 0.10 20.43
C LEU A 1 -4.38 0.95 19.18
N MET A 2 -3.26 1.07 18.44
CA MET A 2 -3.25 1.69 17.12
C MET A 2 -2.92 0.62 16.07
N ARG A 3 -3.68 0.59 14.98
CA ARG A 3 -3.38 -0.22 13.80
C ARG A 3 -3.03 0.68 12.64
N VAL A 4 -2.06 0.24 11.84
CA VAL A 4 -1.63 0.95 10.64
C VAL A 4 -1.65 -0.05 9.49
N GLY A 5 -2.31 0.32 8.39
CA GLY A 5 -2.41 -0.54 7.22
C GLY A 5 -2.52 0.28 5.93
N PRO A 6 -2.11 -0.30 4.78
CA PRO A 6 -2.34 0.34 3.49
C PRO A 6 -3.84 0.41 3.19
N THR A 7 -4.26 1.49 2.52
CA THR A 7 -5.61 1.57 1.95
C THR A 7 -5.67 0.84 0.61
N SER A 8 -6.87 0.71 0.05
CA SER A 8 -7.07 0.23 -1.32
C SER A 8 -6.30 1.01 -2.40
N GLY A 9 -5.98 2.30 -2.15
CA GLY A 9 -5.21 3.17 -3.03
C GLY A 9 -3.69 3.08 -2.88
N HIS A 10 -3.19 2.37 -1.86
CA HIS A 10 -1.76 2.26 -1.62
C HIS A 10 -1.04 1.56 -2.79
N LEU A 11 -0.02 2.22 -3.34
CA LEU A 11 0.80 1.74 -4.45
C LEU A 11 -0.03 1.35 -5.70
N MET A 12 -1.13 2.06 -5.96
CA MET A 12 -2.01 1.73 -7.09
C MET A 12 -1.28 1.74 -8.42
N GLU A 13 -0.48 2.77 -8.69
CA GLU A 13 0.28 2.93 -9.92
C GLU A 13 1.26 1.75 -10.12
N LEU A 14 1.87 1.27 -9.03
CA LEU A 14 2.71 0.07 -9.06
C LEU A 14 1.90 -1.17 -9.42
N ARG A 15 0.73 -1.35 -8.81
CA ARG A 15 -0.15 -2.49 -9.05
C ARG A 15 -0.63 -2.55 -10.50
N GLU A 16 -0.93 -1.41 -11.10
CA GLU A 16 -1.35 -1.29 -12.52
C GLU A 16 -0.24 -1.75 -13.49
N VAL A 17 1.03 -1.52 -13.16
CA VAL A 17 2.14 -2.03 -13.98
C VAL A 17 2.37 -3.53 -13.79
N LEU A 18 2.18 -4.03 -12.57
CA LEU A 18 2.53 -5.40 -12.20
C LEU A 18 1.40 -6.43 -12.42
N TYR A 19 0.14 -6.02 -12.51
CA TYR A 19 -1.00 -6.92 -12.68
C TYR A 19 -1.74 -6.67 -13.98
N ASP A 20 -2.22 -7.75 -14.61
CA ASP A 20 -3.06 -7.65 -15.80
C ASP A 20 -4.48 -7.19 -15.44
N GLU A 21 -4.93 -7.54 -14.23
CA GLU A 21 -6.17 -7.05 -13.62
C GLU A 21 -5.93 -6.66 -12.17
N VAL A 22 -6.18 -5.39 -11.84
CA VAL A 22 -6.13 -4.90 -10.46
C VAL A 22 -7.47 -5.16 -9.79
N ARG A 23 -7.56 -6.22 -8.99
CA ARG A 23 -8.76 -6.50 -8.19
C ARG A 23 -8.95 -5.42 -7.11
N PRO A 24 -10.18 -4.90 -6.92
CA PRO A 24 -10.49 -4.02 -5.81
C PRO A 24 -10.13 -4.69 -4.48
N TYR A 25 -9.43 -3.97 -3.60
CA TYR A 25 -9.18 -4.43 -2.25
C TYR A 25 -10.40 -4.12 -1.40
N ALA A 26 -10.98 -5.13 -0.73
CA ALA A 26 -12.10 -4.93 0.17
C ALA A 26 -11.58 -4.43 1.53
N ASP A 27 -11.64 -3.11 1.74
CA ASP A 27 -11.18 -2.42 2.96
C ASP A 27 -11.93 -2.89 4.23
N ASP A 28 -13.13 -3.45 4.09
CA ASP A 28 -14.03 -3.83 5.18
C ASP A 28 -13.48 -4.94 6.09
N LYS A 29 -12.59 -5.81 5.58
CA LYS A 29 -12.06 -6.93 6.38
C LYS A 29 -11.11 -6.49 7.49
N HIS A 30 -10.46 -5.32 7.39
CA HIS A 30 -9.50 -4.85 8.40
C HIS A 30 -10.15 -4.22 9.62
N LEU A 31 -11.34 -3.64 9.46
CA LEU A 31 -12.11 -3.07 10.57
C LEU A 31 -12.85 -4.15 11.38
N ALA A 32 -13.08 -5.32 10.80
CA ALA A 32 -13.90 -6.39 11.38
C ALA A 32 -13.26 -7.13 12.57
N LEU A 33 -12.00 -6.87 12.92
CA LEU A 33 -11.30 -7.55 14.00
C LEU A 33 -11.01 -6.61 15.18
N VAL A 34 -12.00 -5.87 15.68
CA VAL A 34 -11.81 -5.09 16.91
C VAL A 34 -11.46 -6.07 18.06
N PRO A 35 -10.36 -5.85 18.80
CA PRO A 35 -10.04 -6.70 19.94
C PRO A 35 -11.17 -6.70 20.97
N GLU A 36 -11.35 -7.82 21.66
CA GLU A 36 -12.32 -7.93 22.75
C GLU A 36 -12.09 -6.84 23.82
N GLY A 37 -13.19 -6.25 24.30
CA GLY A 37 -13.15 -5.18 25.29
C GLY A 37 -12.66 -3.82 24.76
N MET A 38 -12.55 -3.64 23.44
CA MET A 38 -12.21 -2.36 22.82
C MET A 38 -13.29 -1.89 21.85
N VAL A 39 -13.32 -0.58 21.62
CA VAL A 39 -14.13 0.06 20.57
C VAL A 39 -13.23 0.86 19.64
N HIS A 40 -13.63 0.93 18.38
CA HIS A 40 -13.01 1.84 17.42
C HIS A 40 -13.40 3.27 17.77
N ALA A 41 -12.40 4.12 18.00
CA ALA A 41 -12.61 5.51 18.44
C ALA A 41 -12.42 6.49 17.30
N HIS A 42 -11.46 6.25 16.40
CA HIS A 42 -11.10 7.17 15.34
C HIS A 42 -10.36 6.46 14.20
N SER A 43 -10.55 6.96 12.97
CA SER A 43 -9.74 6.62 11.80
C SER A 43 -9.19 7.89 11.17
N GLU A 44 -7.94 7.82 10.72
CA GLU A 44 -7.28 8.87 9.94
C GLU A 44 -6.59 8.26 8.72
N THR A 45 -6.59 8.97 7.60
CA THR A 45 -5.89 8.56 6.38
C THR A 45 -4.78 9.55 6.05
N LEU A 46 -3.57 9.02 5.83
CA LEU A 46 -2.44 9.74 5.29
C LEU A 46 -2.29 9.39 3.81
N GLU A 47 -2.32 10.39 2.94
CA GLU A 47 -2.09 10.21 1.52
C GLU A 47 -1.12 11.25 0.98
N PHE A 48 -0.11 10.78 0.24
CA PHE A 48 0.83 11.63 -0.49
C PHE A 48 1.44 10.89 -1.67
N ARG A 49 2.08 11.65 -2.57
CA ARG A 49 2.82 11.09 -3.70
C ARG A 49 4.31 11.04 -3.43
N LEU A 50 4.93 9.96 -3.87
CA LEU A 50 6.36 9.73 -3.82
C LEU A 50 6.92 9.63 -5.24
N SER A 51 7.90 10.47 -5.54
CA SER A 51 8.63 10.46 -6.81
C SER A 51 9.89 9.61 -6.70
N LEU A 52 9.97 8.52 -7.46
CA LEU A 52 11.10 7.59 -7.47
C LEU A 52 11.92 7.76 -8.75
N ALA A 53 12.81 8.75 -8.76
CA ALA A 53 13.67 9.03 -9.92
C ALA A 53 14.69 7.91 -10.20
N ALA A 54 15.40 7.46 -9.16
CA ALA A 54 16.49 6.49 -9.32
C ALA A 54 15.96 5.06 -9.56
N PRO A 55 16.50 4.30 -10.54
CA PRO A 55 16.18 2.88 -10.73
C PRO A 55 16.36 2.06 -9.46
N LYS A 56 17.41 2.35 -8.67
CA LYS A 56 17.65 1.68 -7.39
C LYS A 56 16.48 1.86 -6.42
N ALA A 57 15.92 3.06 -6.29
CA ALA A 57 14.81 3.31 -5.37
C ALA A 57 13.55 2.54 -5.77
N ARG A 58 13.32 2.38 -7.08
CA ARG A 58 12.23 1.58 -7.65
C ARG A 58 12.44 0.09 -7.39
N ALA A 59 13.68 -0.40 -7.53
CA ALA A 59 14.04 -1.78 -7.19
C ALA A 59 13.89 -2.06 -5.69
N ASP A 60 14.31 -1.14 -4.83
CA ASP A 60 14.19 -1.26 -3.38
C ASP A 60 12.71 -1.33 -2.95
N LEU A 61 11.84 -0.47 -3.52
CA LEU A 61 10.39 -0.53 -3.28
C LEU A 61 9.79 -1.89 -3.66
N LEU A 62 10.16 -2.42 -4.84
CA LEU A 62 9.71 -3.75 -5.27
C LEU A 62 10.17 -4.85 -4.33
N ALA A 63 11.40 -4.78 -3.81
CA ALA A 63 11.96 -5.78 -2.91
C ALA A 63 11.26 -5.80 -1.54
N MET A 64 10.77 -4.65 -1.07
CA MET A 64 10.10 -4.48 0.21
C MET A 64 8.57 -4.67 0.15
N THR A 65 8.02 -4.99 -1.02
CA THR A 65 6.57 -5.17 -1.18
C THR A 65 6.21 -6.58 -1.65
N PRO A 66 5.08 -7.16 -1.17
CA PRO A 66 4.58 -8.43 -1.69
C PRO A 66 4.28 -8.39 -3.20
N HIS A 67 4.06 -7.19 -3.76
CA HIS A 67 3.79 -6.97 -5.18
C HIS A 67 5.01 -7.34 -6.04
N GLY A 68 6.22 -6.95 -5.64
CA GLY A 68 7.43 -7.26 -6.40
C GLY A 68 7.76 -8.75 -6.43
N TRP A 69 7.43 -9.50 -5.38
CA TRP A 69 7.67 -10.94 -5.30
C TRP A 69 6.78 -11.74 -6.28
N ARG A 70 5.60 -11.23 -6.61
CA ARG A 70 4.63 -11.89 -7.51
C ARG A 70 4.80 -11.49 -8.98
N ALA A 71 5.58 -10.45 -9.26
CA ALA A 71 5.77 -9.92 -10.60
C ALA A 71 6.80 -10.71 -11.40
N SER A 72 6.58 -10.86 -12.72
CA SER A 72 7.58 -11.39 -13.65
C SER A 72 8.79 -10.45 -13.76
N ALA A 73 9.93 -10.96 -14.26
CA ALA A 73 11.12 -10.14 -14.48
C ALA A 73 10.84 -8.95 -15.42
N GLU A 74 10.07 -9.18 -16.49
CA GLU A 74 9.65 -8.16 -17.44
C GLU A 74 8.82 -7.05 -16.76
N LYS A 75 7.83 -7.42 -15.94
CA LYS A 75 6.99 -6.45 -15.23
C LYS A 75 7.79 -5.63 -14.20
N ARG A 76 8.76 -6.26 -13.53
CA ARG A 76 9.69 -5.52 -12.65
C ARG A 76 10.56 -4.54 -13.45
N ALA A 77 11.09 -4.95 -14.59
CA ALA A 77 11.90 -4.09 -15.47
C ALA A 77 11.10 -2.87 -15.96
N ARG A 78 9.81 -3.04 -16.30
CA ARG A 78 8.93 -1.91 -16.68
C ARG A 78 8.86 -0.81 -15.62
N VAL A 79 8.96 -1.16 -14.34
CA VAL A 79 9.01 -0.18 -13.25
C VAL A 79 10.43 0.36 -13.07
N ILE A 80 11.44 -0.51 -13.02
CA ILE A 80 12.82 -0.14 -12.66
C ILE A 80 13.52 0.69 -13.76
N ASP A 81 13.30 0.35 -15.02
CA ASP A 81 14.11 0.83 -16.15
C ASP A 81 13.45 1.97 -16.94
N GLN A 82 12.23 2.41 -16.56
CA GLN A 82 11.60 3.54 -17.24
C GLN A 82 12.44 4.82 -17.09
N PRO A 83 12.47 5.69 -18.12
CA PRO A 83 13.32 6.89 -18.15
C PRO A 83 12.85 7.98 -17.17
N GLU A 84 11.54 8.12 -17.01
CA GLU A 84 10.93 9.11 -16.12
C GLU A 84 10.85 8.62 -14.67
N PRO A 85 10.84 9.52 -13.68
CA PRO A 85 10.53 9.17 -12.30
C PRO A 85 9.24 8.36 -12.19
N PHE A 86 9.26 7.33 -11.34
CA PHE A 86 8.06 6.57 -11.05
C PHE A 86 7.29 7.27 -9.94
N GLU A 87 6.16 7.88 -10.28
CA GLU A 87 5.23 8.48 -9.34
C GLU A 87 4.33 7.40 -8.75
N VAL A 88 4.26 7.34 -7.42
CA VAL A 88 3.43 6.35 -6.74
C VAL A 88 2.74 6.96 -5.53
N THR A 89 1.50 6.56 -5.31
CA THR A 89 0.71 7.00 -4.18
C THR A 89 1.01 6.15 -2.95
N VAL A 90 1.42 6.81 -1.87
CA VAL A 90 1.46 6.25 -0.52
C VAL A 90 0.14 6.62 0.16
N SER A 91 -0.72 5.64 0.39
CA SER A 91 -2.00 5.84 1.10
C SER A 91 -2.09 4.85 2.27
N MET A 92 -2.19 5.36 3.50
CA MET A 92 -2.15 4.59 4.75
C MET A 92 -3.31 4.99 5.65
N ARG A 93 -3.92 4.03 6.35
CA ARG A 93 -4.94 4.29 7.37
C ARG A 93 -4.39 3.98 8.76
N TYR A 94 -4.74 4.86 9.70
CA TYR A 94 -4.50 4.72 11.13
C TYR A 94 -5.85 4.49 11.81
N ASP A 95 -5.98 3.41 12.55
CA ASP A 95 -7.18 3.09 13.33
C ASP A 95 -6.84 3.08 14.83
N TYR A 96 -7.56 3.89 15.60
CA TYR A 96 -7.38 4.04 17.03
C TYR A 96 -8.49 3.29 17.77
N PHE A 97 -8.11 2.39 18.68
CA PHE A 97 -9.02 1.63 19.52
C PHE A 97 -8.77 1.92 21.00
N VAL A 98 -9.84 2.18 21.74
CA VAL A 98 -9.83 2.46 23.17
C VAL A 98 -10.57 1.34 23.93
N ARG A 99 -10.26 1.15 25.21
CA ARG A 99 -11.01 0.20 26.04
C ARG A 99 -12.43 0.70 26.25
N GLN A 100 -13.36 -0.23 26.30
CA GLN A 100 -14.72 0.03 26.74
C GLN A 100 -14.71 -0.13 28.27
N ASP A 101 -14.92 0.96 28.99
CA ASP A 101 -15.10 0.93 30.45
C ASP A 101 -16.48 0.37 30.83
#